data_AF-A0AAV5M7V1-F1
#
_entry.id   AF-A0AAV5M7V1-F1
#
_cell.length_a   1.000
_cell.length_b   1.000
_cell.length_c   1.000
_cell.angle_alpha   90.00
_cell.angle_beta   90.00
_cell.angle_gamma   90.00
#
_symmetry.space_group_name_H-M   'P 1'
#
loop_
_entity.id
_entity.type
_entity.pdbx_description
1 polymer ?
#
loop_
_entity_poly.entity_id
_entity_poly.type
_entity_poly.pdbx_seq_one_letter_code
_entity_poly.pdbx_strand_id
1 'polypeptide(L)'
;MNNTVQVRIDGWIQTLPANSFSWPKIFQVPHYLRKLNEEAYEPKIISIGPYHRQKDHLKAMETQKVRFLKDLLQRRNENSAQRYVEAMTDMMERARKCYSESLVISDEEFLEMMVLDGCFTVELIHKIKEGSWQHDPILNVSQIFTSIVKDLVLVENQLPFFVIWEFLGNAFEDRSPFINFIIEMFKEGLPGLRVRLTYDENSIKKVKHLLDLLRTNWLPSEDSLREYQNVQEDIKFIRSATELREAGIKFRMGEGRNLFDIKFENGTLYIPAVNLEDHTEELYCNIIACEQFDDYESPTYLTDYTTVMSCLIDTGKDVELLCHKGIMDHWLGTDEAAAKMFNRLGREMALDKDNFFYAKLFNDVNRHYYTPWNTRMTNLRHNYFNTPWALISFFAATFLLLLTLLQTTFTIFPRS
;
A
#
# COMPACT_ATOMS: atom_id res chain seq x y z
N MET A 1 3.77 48.37 -19.58
CA MET A 1 3.26 47.04 -19.18
C MET A 1 4.34 46.16 -18.55
N ASN A 2 5.50 45.95 -19.18
CA ASN A 2 6.57 45.09 -18.61
C ASN A 2 7.05 45.52 -17.21
N ASN A 3 7.21 46.83 -16.97
CA ASN A 3 7.66 47.35 -15.67
C ASN A 3 6.66 47.04 -14.52
N THR A 4 5.35 47.07 -14.78
CA THR A 4 4.31 46.76 -13.80
C THR A 4 4.18 45.25 -13.52
N VAL A 5 4.54 44.40 -14.49
CA VAL A 5 4.60 42.95 -14.28
C VAL A 5 5.83 42.60 -13.44
N GLN A 6 6.99 43.18 -13.76
CA GLN A 6 8.23 42.98 -13.02
C GLN A 6 8.08 43.38 -11.55
N VAL A 7 7.57 44.57 -11.24
CA VAL A 7 7.37 45.02 -9.84
C VAL A 7 6.46 44.07 -9.04
N ARG A 8 5.44 43.48 -9.67
CA ARG A 8 4.59 42.48 -9.01
C ARG A 8 5.33 41.17 -8.77
N ILE A 9 6.09 40.69 -9.74
CA ILE A 9 6.89 39.47 -9.61
C ILE A 9 7.97 39.65 -8.53
N ASP A 10 8.68 40.77 -8.54
CA ASP A 10 9.69 41.08 -7.53
C ASP A 10 9.05 41.20 -6.13
N GLY A 11 7.85 41.76 -6.04
CA GLY A 11 7.04 41.78 -4.82
C GLY A 11 6.69 40.36 -4.33
N TRP A 12 6.27 39.46 -5.22
CA TRP A 12 6.01 38.06 -4.85
C TRP A 12 7.29 37.37 -4.34
N ILE A 13 8.42 37.55 -5.02
CA ILE A 13 9.71 36.97 -4.63
C ILE A 13 10.13 37.45 -3.23
N GLN A 14 9.95 38.73 -2.93
CA GLN A 14 10.28 39.28 -1.61
C GLN A 14 9.36 38.77 -0.49
N THR A 15 8.13 38.35 -0.83
CA THR A 15 7.19 37.76 0.13
C THR A 15 7.34 36.24 0.29
N LEU A 16 8.13 35.57 -0.57
CA LEU A 16 8.38 34.14 -0.42
C LEU A 16 9.25 33.88 0.81
N PRO A 17 8.83 32.98 1.72
CA PRO A 17 9.66 32.63 2.86
C PRO A 17 10.96 31.98 2.37
N ALA A 18 12.09 32.36 2.95
CA ALA A 18 13.42 32.02 2.46
C ALA A 18 13.77 30.51 2.43
N ASN A 19 12.92 29.62 2.96
CA ASN A 19 13.18 28.17 3.09
C ASN A 19 11.91 27.27 3.18
N SER A 20 10.73 27.64 2.66
CA SER A 20 9.47 26.94 3.02
C SER A 20 8.82 26.02 1.96
N PHE A 21 9.57 25.49 0.99
CA PHE A 21 8.99 24.54 0.03
C PHE A 21 9.20 23.06 0.43
N SER A 22 9.01 22.72 1.71
CA SER A 22 8.83 21.31 2.09
C SER A 22 7.35 20.95 1.99
N TRP A 23 7.02 19.86 1.29
CA TRP A 23 5.64 19.36 1.26
C TRP A 23 5.13 19.11 2.68
N PRO A 24 3.87 19.46 3.01
CA PRO A 24 3.36 19.27 4.35
C PRO A 24 3.32 17.78 4.72
N LYS A 25 3.57 17.48 5.99
CA LYS A 25 3.60 16.09 6.50
C LYS A 25 2.24 15.41 6.44
N ILE A 26 1.17 16.19 6.52
CA ILE A 26 -0.22 15.76 6.35
C ILE A 26 -0.81 16.70 5.31
N PHE A 27 -1.35 16.14 4.23
CA PHE A 27 -1.73 16.90 3.05
C PHE A 27 -3.05 16.41 2.48
N GLN A 28 -3.74 17.29 1.76
CA GLN A 28 -4.87 16.90 0.91
C GLN A 28 -4.32 16.32 -0.39
N VAL A 29 -4.86 15.17 -0.80
CA VAL A 29 -4.46 14.52 -2.05
C VAL A 29 -4.76 15.47 -3.20
N PRO A 30 -3.78 15.73 -4.09
CA PRO A 30 -4.00 16.62 -5.22
C PRO A 30 -5.21 16.19 -6.07
N HIS A 31 -5.95 17.19 -6.54
CA HIS A 31 -7.23 17.00 -7.24
C HIS A 31 -7.16 15.98 -8.39
N TYR A 32 -6.05 15.93 -9.14
CA TYR A 32 -5.90 15.01 -10.28
C TYR A 32 -5.85 13.54 -9.84
N LEU A 33 -5.19 13.23 -8.71
CA LEU A 33 -5.18 11.88 -8.12
C LEU A 33 -6.52 11.57 -7.46
N ARG A 34 -7.05 12.52 -6.68
CA ARG A 34 -8.33 12.34 -5.98
C ARG A 34 -9.47 11.99 -6.93
N LYS A 35 -9.51 12.60 -8.12
CA LYS A 35 -10.52 12.33 -9.16
C LYS A 35 -10.51 10.88 -9.69
N LEU A 36 -9.40 10.15 -9.56
CA LEU A 36 -9.32 8.75 -9.99
C LEU A 36 -10.15 7.83 -9.09
N ASN A 37 -10.21 8.15 -7.79
CA ASN A 37 -11.01 7.45 -6.79
C ASN A 37 -11.27 8.38 -5.59
N GLU A 38 -12.35 9.17 -5.64
CA GLU A 38 -12.65 10.15 -4.59
C GLU A 38 -13.02 9.49 -3.26
N GLU A 39 -13.70 8.34 -3.33
CA GLU A 39 -14.17 7.58 -2.17
C GLU A 39 -13.00 7.01 -1.36
N ALA A 40 -11.88 6.69 -2.01
CA ALA A 40 -10.68 6.19 -1.33
C ALA A 40 -10.06 7.17 -0.33
N TYR A 41 -10.32 8.47 -0.46
CA TYR A 41 -9.74 9.51 0.37
C TYR A 41 -10.78 10.25 1.22
N GLU A 42 -12.03 9.78 1.21
CA GLU A 42 -13.15 10.42 1.92
C GLU A 42 -13.46 9.66 3.22
N PRO A 43 -13.36 10.29 4.40
CA PRO A 43 -13.78 9.66 5.64
C PRO A 43 -15.29 9.40 5.63
N LYS A 44 -15.67 8.21 6.12
CA LYS A 44 -17.04 7.71 6.09
C LYS A 44 -17.84 8.08 7.33
N ILE A 45 -17.20 8.07 8.49
CA ILE A 45 -17.85 8.21 9.80
C ILE A 45 -17.20 9.30 10.64
N ILE A 46 -15.87 9.39 10.67
CA ILE A 46 -15.16 10.28 11.58
C ILE A 46 -14.07 11.10 10.89
N SER A 47 -14.15 12.42 11.06
CA SER A 47 -13.04 13.31 10.74
C SER A 47 -11.99 13.27 11.84
N ILE A 48 -10.71 13.27 11.51
CA ILE A 48 -9.57 13.40 12.41
C ILE A 48 -8.63 14.43 11.80
N GLY A 49 -8.37 15.51 12.55
CA GLY A 49 -7.67 16.67 12.05
C GLY A 49 -8.55 17.62 11.22
N PRO A 50 -7.94 18.64 10.59
CA PRO A 50 -8.65 19.83 10.13
C PRO A 50 -9.38 19.67 8.79
N TYR A 51 -8.90 18.81 7.88
CA TYR A 51 -9.32 18.83 6.47
C TYR A 51 -10.78 18.41 6.24
N HIS A 52 -11.35 17.59 7.12
CA HIS A 52 -12.71 17.06 6.95
C HIS A 52 -13.68 17.49 8.06
N ARG A 53 -13.22 18.28 9.04
CA ARG A 53 -14.00 18.66 10.24
C ARG A 53 -15.35 19.31 9.94
N GLN A 54 -15.44 20.09 8.87
CA GLN A 54 -16.64 20.86 8.54
C GLN A 54 -17.69 20.07 7.75
N LYS A 55 -17.43 18.80 7.42
CA LYS A 55 -18.36 17.99 6.61
C LYS A 55 -19.57 17.55 7.41
N ASP A 56 -20.75 17.82 6.88
CA ASP A 56 -22.02 17.63 7.60
C ASP A 56 -22.26 16.18 8.01
N HIS A 57 -21.87 15.20 7.19
CA HIS A 57 -22.08 13.78 7.50
C HIS A 57 -21.18 13.25 8.63
N LEU A 58 -20.12 13.97 9.00
CA LEU A 58 -19.17 13.58 10.05
C LEU A 58 -19.47 14.23 11.40
N LYS A 59 -20.28 15.29 11.43
CA LYS A 59 -20.58 16.07 12.66
C LYS A 59 -21.20 15.24 13.78
N ALA A 60 -21.93 14.18 13.44
CA ALA A 60 -22.53 13.27 14.42
C ALA A 60 -21.48 12.62 15.35
N MET A 61 -20.27 12.38 14.83
CA MET A 61 -19.19 11.75 15.59
C MET A 61 -18.41 12.71 16.51
N GLU A 62 -18.55 14.03 16.37
CA GLU A 62 -17.91 14.99 17.28
C GLU A 62 -18.42 14.82 18.73
N THR A 63 -19.71 14.51 18.89
CA THR A 63 -20.28 14.21 20.22
C THR A 63 -19.65 12.96 20.83
N GLN A 64 -19.29 11.98 20.00
CA GLN A 64 -18.65 10.74 20.46
C GLN A 64 -17.21 10.97 20.89
N LYS A 65 -16.48 11.88 20.24
CA LYS A 65 -15.13 12.27 20.69
C LYS A 65 -15.15 12.86 22.10
N VAL A 66 -16.15 13.71 22.40
CA VAL A 66 -16.35 14.25 23.76
C VAL A 66 -16.67 13.14 24.76
N ARG A 67 -17.48 12.14 24.37
CA ARG A 67 -17.74 10.96 25.22
C ARG A 67 -16.46 10.17 25.52
N PHE A 68 -15.61 9.95 24.52
CA PHE A 68 -14.34 9.22 24.71
C PHE A 68 -13.37 10.02 25.59
N LEU A 69 -13.30 11.34 25.42
CA LEU A 69 -12.54 12.19 26.35
C LEU A 69 -13.06 12.05 27.78
N LYS A 70 -14.39 12.04 27.98
CA LYS A 70 -14.99 11.82 29.31
C LYS A 70 -14.61 10.46 29.89
N ASP A 71 -14.69 9.38 29.10
CA ASP A 71 -14.31 8.03 29.53
C ASP A 71 -12.82 7.98 29.95
N LEU A 72 -11.94 8.61 29.17
CA LEU A 72 -10.51 8.73 29.46
C LEU A 72 -10.26 9.49 30.78
N LEU A 73 -10.93 10.63 30.97
CA LEU A 73 -10.79 11.44 32.20
C LEU A 73 -11.30 10.68 33.43
N GLN A 74 -12.43 9.97 33.32
CA GLN A 74 -12.97 9.14 34.39
C GLN A 74 -12.00 8.02 34.79
N ARG A 75 -11.43 7.32 33.80
CA ARG A 75 -10.43 6.27 34.03
C ARG A 75 -9.18 6.80 34.73
N ARG A 76 -8.78 8.03 34.41
CA ARG A 76 -7.66 8.74 35.03
C ARG A 76 -7.99 9.39 36.38
N ASN A 77 -9.25 9.36 36.81
CA ASN A 77 -9.75 10.09 37.97
C ASN A 77 -9.46 11.60 37.88
N GLU A 78 -9.58 12.16 36.67
CA GLU A 78 -9.38 13.58 36.36
C GLU A 78 -10.74 14.25 36.10
N ASN A 79 -10.92 15.47 36.61
CA ASN A 79 -12.18 16.22 36.46
C ASN A 79 -12.15 17.25 35.32
N SER A 80 -11.01 17.37 34.62
CA SER A 80 -10.77 18.40 33.61
C SER A 80 -9.78 17.91 32.55
N ALA A 81 -9.93 18.38 31.31
CA ALA A 81 -9.01 18.12 30.21
C ALA A 81 -7.73 18.99 30.26
N GLN A 82 -7.52 19.77 31.33
CA GLN A 82 -6.42 20.72 31.48
C GLN A 82 -5.06 20.15 31.08
N ARG A 83 -4.72 18.94 31.53
CA ARG A 83 -3.46 18.25 31.19
C ARG A 83 -3.22 18.17 29.68
N TYR A 84 -4.26 17.78 28.93
CA TYR A 84 -4.17 17.60 27.47
C TYR A 84 -4.17 18.95 26.75
N VAL A 85 -4.90 19.94 27.27
CA VAL A 85 -4.89 21.32 26.75
C VAL A 85 -3.51 21.95 26.91
N GLU A 86 -2.89 21.82 28.09
CA GLU A 86 -1.53 22.32 28.36
C GLU A 86 -0.51 21.64 27.44
N ALA A 87 -0.51 20.30 27.38
CA ALA A 87 0.39 19.55 26.51
C ALA A 87 0.22 19.93 25.03
N MET A 88 -1.01 20.13 24.56
CA MET A 88 -1.26 20.51 23.17
C MET A 88 -0.86 21.97 22.89
N THR A 89 -1.02 22.87 23.87
CA THR A 89 -0.60 24.27 23.75
C THR A 89 0.89 24.36 23.47
N ASP A 90 1.71 23.59 24.19
CA ASP A 90 3.18 23.55 24.01
C ASP A 90 3.61 23.06 22.61
N MET A 91 2.74 22.29 21.94
CA MET A 91 3.03 21.68 20.64
C MET A 91 2.30 22.36 19.47
N MET A 92 1.51 23.40 19.72
CA MET A 92 0.53 23.95 18.77
C MET A 92 1.18 24.41 17.46
N GLU A 93 2.22 25.24 17.53
CA GLU A 93 2.90 25.74 16.34
C GLU A 93 3.50 24.61 15.50
N ARG A 94 4.10 23.61 16.16
CA ARG A 94 4.71 22.45 15.50
C ARG A 94 3.65 21.59 14.82
N ALA A 95 2.49 21.41 15.46
CA ALA A 95 1.37 20.67 14.89
C ALA A 95 0.78 21.40 13.68
N ARG A 96 0.60 22.72 13.76
CA ARG A 96 0.09 23.52 12.64
C ARG A 96 1.01 23.45 11.41
N LYS A 97 2.33 23.47 11.62
CA LYS A 97 3.35 23.29 10.56
C LYS A 97 3.34 21.92 9.88
N CYS A 98 2.63 20.93 10.41
CA CYS A 98 2.49 19.62 9.75
C CYS A 98 1.48 19.64 8.60
N TYR A 99 0.62 20.66 8.55
CA TYR A 99 -0.41 20.83 7.53
C TYR A 99 -0.05 21.94 6.55
N SER A 100 -0.82 22.04 5.47
CA SER A 100 -0.67 23.11 4.48
C SER A 100 -0.89 24.51 5.09
N GLU A 101 -0.14 25.50 4.60
CA GLU A 101 -0.24 26.91 5.06
C GLU A 101 -1.63 27.53 4.82
N SER A 102 -2.46 26.93 3.98
CA SER A 102 -3.81 27.39 3.60
C SER A 102 -4.92 27.08 4.61
N LEU A 103 -4.61 26.53 5.80
CA LEU A 103 -5.61 26.20 6.81
C LEU A 103 -6.29 27.45 7.41
N VAL A 104 -7.55 27.67 7.03
CA VAL A 104 -8.42 28.73 7.60
C VAL A 104 -9.14 28.19 8.84
N ILE A 105 -8.43 28.15 9.97
CA ILE A 105 -8.95 27.75 11.28
C ILE A 105 -8.34 28.65 12.37
N SER A 106 -9.12 29.04 13.39
CA SER A 106 -8.59 29.81 14.51
C SER A 106 -7.69 28.95 15.41
N ASP A 107 -6.83 29.58 16.21
CA ASP A 107 -5.95 28.83 17.13
C ASP A 107 -6.75 28.11 18.24
N GLU A 108 -7.85 28.73 18.68
CA GLU A 108 -8.77 28.14 19.66
C GLU A 108 -9.46 26.89 19.08
N GLU A 109 -10.04 27.00 17.87
CA GLU A 109 -10.69 25.87 17.20
C GLU A 109 -9.69 24.75 16.88
N PHE A 110 -8.47 25.11 16.49
CA PHE A 110 -7.41 24.14 16.21
C PHE A 110 -6.98 23.41 17.47
N LEU A 111 -6.81 24.12 18.59
CA LEU A 111 -6.49 23.53 19.89
C LEU A 111 -7.57 22.56 20.36
N GLU A 112 -8.84 23.00 20.33
CA GLU A 112 -9.98 22.16 20.72
C GLU A 112 -10.06 20.88 19.90
N MET A 113 -9.93 21.01 18.57
CA MET A 113 -9.92 19.88 17.65
C MET A 113 -8.78 18.90 17.96
N MET A 114 -7.54 19.39 18.13
CA MET A 114 -6.39 18.54 18.41
C MET A 114 -6.54 17.77 19.72
N VAL A 115 -7.06 18.43 20.76
CA VAL A 115 -7.31 17.79 22.05
C VAL A 115 -8.38 16.70 21.92
N LEU A 116 -9.52 17.01 21.30
CA LEU A 116 -10.61 16.04 21.15
C LEU A 116 -10.21 14.85 20.28
N ASP A 117 -9.59 15.10 19.12
CA ASP A 117 -9.22 14.06 18.16
C ASP A 117 -8.08 13.19 18.71
N GLY A 118 -7.11 13.81 19.40
CA GLY A 118 -6.00 13.11 20.04
C GLY A 118 -6.50 12.22 21.17
N CYS A 119 -7.30 12.76 22.10
CA CYS A 119 -7.85 11.97 23.22
C CYS A 119 -8.79 10.87 22.73
N PHE A 120 -9.62 11.14 21.72
CA PHE A 120 -10.45 10.12 21.08
C PHE A 120 -9.59 8.97 20.54
N THR A 121 -8.54 9.29 19.76
CA THR A 121 -7.66 8.28 19.16
C THR A 121 -6.98 7.42 20.23
N VAL A 122 -6.45 8.06 21.28
CA VAL A 122 -5.79 7.37 22.40
C VAL A 122 -6.75 6.44 23.16
N GLU A 123 -7.94 6.93 23.51
CA GLU A 123 -8.93 6.13 24.24
C GLU A 123 -9.54 5.02 23.38
N LEU A 124 -9.71 5.26 22.07
CA LEU A 124 -10.15 4.25 21.12
C LEU A 124 -9.14 3.09 21.08
N ILE A 125 -7.85 3.37 20.88
CA ILE A 125 -6.82 2.33 20.85
C ILE A 125 -6.81 1.53 22.15
N HIS A 126 -6.96 2.20 23.29
CA HIS A 126 -7.12 1.51 24.58
C HIS A 126 -8.33 0.58 24.60
N LYS A 127 -9.53 1.07 24.26
CA LYS A 127 -10.76 0.26 24.30
C LYS A 127 -10.66 -0.96 23.41
N ILE A 128 -10.00 -0.84 22.25
CA ILE A 128 -9.77 -1.98 21.35
C ILE A 128 -8.81 -2.97 22.01
N LYS A 129 -7.67 -2.49 22.54
CA LYS A 129 -6.65 -3.32 23.19
C LYS A 129 -7.20 -4.13 24.37
N GLU A 130 -7.99 -3.51 25.24
CA GLU A 130 -8.56 -4.17 26.41
C GLU A 130 -9.84 -4.98 26.10
N GLY A 131 -10.29 -4.98 24.84
CA GLY A 131 -11.52 -5.67 24.44
C GLY A 131 -12.82 -5.00 24.92
N SER A 132 -12.75 -3.86 25.62
CA SER A 132 -13.92 -3.17 26.16
C SER A 132 -14.80 -2.50 25.10
N TRP A 133 -14.30 -2.38 23.86
CA TRP A 133 -15.07 -1.94 22.69
C TRP A 133 -16.33 -2.77 22.44
N GLN A 134 -16.35 -4.05 22.84
CA GLN A 134 -17.51 -4.94 22.71
C GLN A 134 -18.71 -4.49 23.57
N HIS A 135 -18.45 -3.73 24.64
CA HIS A 135 -19.47 -3.17 25.52
C HIS A 135 -19.83 -1.72 25.15
N ASP A 136 -19.12 -1.12 24.19
CA ASP A 136 -19.40 0.23 23.74
C ASP A 136 -20.55 0.23 22.71
N PRO A 137 -21.63 1.01 22.91
CA PRO A 137 -22.79 0.98 22.01
C PRO A 137 -22.48 1.29 20.54
N ILE A 138 -21.39 2.01 20.26
CA ILE A 138 -21.00 2.40 18.90
C ILE A 138 -19.95 1.44 18.36
N LEU A 139 -18.92 1.12 19.15
CA LEU A 139 -17.86 0.22 18.67
C LEU A 139 -18.35 -1.23 18.55
N ASN A 140 -19.41 -1.64 19.26
CA ASN A 140 -20.00 -2.97 19.10
C ASN A 140 -20.78 -3.12 17.77
N VAL A 141 -21.04 -2.03 17.04
CA VAL A 141 -21.61 -2.11 15.69
C VAL A 141 -20.46 -2.35 14.70
N SER A 142 -20.32 -3.59 14.22
CA SER A 142 -19.20 -4.02 13.37
C SER A 142 -18.92 -3.08 12.19
N GLN A 143 -19.95 -2.64 11.44
CA GLN A 143 -19.73 -1.72 10.32
C GLN A 143 -19.20 -0.34 10.76
N ILE A 144 -19.67 0.19 11.89
CA ILE A 144 -19.19 1.47 12.41
C ILE A 144 -17.74 1.34 12.87
N PHE A 145 -17.44 0.27 13.62
CA PHE A 145 -16.09 -0.04 14.06
C PHE A 145 -15.12 -0.14 12.88
N THR A 146 -15.46 -0.94 11.87
CA THR A 146 -14.65 -1.10 10.66
C THR A 146 -14.44 0.22 9.93
N SER A 147 -15.47 1.06 9.79
CA SER A 147 -15.33 2.38 9.17
C SER A 147 -14.48 3.34 9.99
N ILE A 148 -14.57 3.34 11.32
CA ILE A 148 -13.69 4.14 12.18
C ILE A 148 -12.23 3.73 11.97
N VAL A 149 -11.92 2.43 12.02
CA VAL A 149 -10.55 1.93 11.84
C VAL A 149 -9.98 2.31 10.47
N LYS A 150 -10.81 2.29 9.41
CA LYS A 150 -10.42 2.74 8.07
C LYS A 150 -10.18 4.25 8.00
N ASP A 151 -11.09 5.05 8.57
CA ASP A 151 -10.98 6.50 8.59
C ASP A 151 -9.70 6.98 9.31
N LEU A 152 -9.22 6.22 10.32
CA LEU A 152 -7.97 6.52 11.04
C LEU A 152 -6.72 6.48 10.17
N VAL A 153 -6.75 5.82 9.02
CA VAL A 153 -5.58 5.61 8.14
C VAL A 153 -5.74 6.25 6.77
N LEU A 154 -6.66 7.21 6.63
CA LEU A 154 -6.73 8.05 5.43
C LEU A 154 -5.69 9.17 5.52
N VAL A 155 -4.94 9.43 4.44
CA VAL A 155 -3.84 10.42 4.42
C VAL A 155 -4.30 11.85 4.73
N GLU A 156 -5.53 12.19 4.36
CA GLU A 156 -6.15 13.49 4.63
C GLU A 156 -6.82 13.59 6.02
N ASN A 157 -6.86 12.48 6.78
CA ASN A 157 -7.61 12.35 8.02
C ASN A 157 -6.70 11.94 9.19
N GLN A 158 -5.64 12.72 9.41
CA GLN A 158 -4.55 12.37 10.33
C GLN A 158 -4.32 13.45 11.39
N LEU A 159 -3.69 13.04 12.50
CA LEU A 159 -2.98 13.92 13.43
C LEU A 159 -1.47 13.71 13.28
N PRO A 160 -0.64 14.72 13.61
CA PRO A 160 0.80 14.51 13.73
C PRO A 160 1.07 13.45 14.79
N PHE A 161 1.87 12.44 14.47
CA PHE A 161 2.04 11.28 15.34
C PHE A 161 2.58 11.64 16.73
N PHE A 162 3.41 12.68 16.82
CA PHE A 162 3.94 13.15 18.10
C PHE A 162 2.84 13.66 19.05
N VAL A 163 1.68 14.13 18.54
CA VAL A 163 0.53 14.50 19.39
C VAL A 163 -0.06 13.25 20.03
N ILE A 164 -0.28 12.19 19.24
CA ILE A 164 -0.77 10.90 19.72
C ILE A 164 0.21 10.33 20.74
N TRP A 165 1.51 10.38 20.46
CA TRP A 165 2.57 9.91 21.35
C TRP A 165 2.62 10.64 22.68
N GLU A 166 2.48 11.97 22.67
CA GLU A 166 2.44 12.80 23.87
C GLU A 166 1.19 12.50 24.70
N PHE A 167 0.03 12.37 24.07
CA PHE A 167 -1.21 12.06 24.76
C PHE A 167 -1.23 10.65 25.33
N LEU A 168 -0.61 9.66 24.64
CA LEU A 168 -0.37 8.33 25.21
C LEU A 168 0.48 8.42 26.48
N GLY A 169 1.54 9.24 26.49
CA GLY A 169 2.38 9.44 27.68
C GLY A 169 1.67 10.14 28.84
N ASN A 170 0.69 10.98 28.53
CA ASN A 170 -0.17 11.61 29.53
C ASN A 170 -1.25 10.67 30.06
N ALA A 171 -1.73 9.74 29.24
CA ALA A 171 -2.78 8.80 29.59
C ALA A 171 -2.26 7.51 30.25
N PHE A 172 -1.02 7.09 29.97
CA PHE A 172 -0.44 5.80 30.39
C PHE A 172 1.04 5.93 30.77
N GLU A 173 1.48 5.07 31.70
CA GLU A 173 2.88 5.02 32.13
C GLU A 173 3.82 4.42 31.07
N ASP A 174 3.37 3.38 30.34
CA ASP A 174 4.12 2.75 29.26
C ASP A 174 3.36 2.83 27.92
N ARG A 175 4.00 3.47 26.94
CA ARG A 175 3.49 3.71 25.58
C ARG A 175 3.77 2.54 24.63
N SER A 176 4.80 1.74 24.90
CA SER A 176 5.33 0.73 23.98
C SER A 176 4.29 -0.33 23.57
N PRO A 177 3.44 -0.84 24.49
CA PRO A 177 2.41 -1.81 24.14
C PRO A 177 1.38 -1.26 23.14
N PHE A 178 1.14 0.05 23.13
CA PHE A 178 0.16 0.67 22.26
C PHE A 178 0.66 0.76 20.82
N ILE A 179 1.94 1.05 20.60
CA ILE A 179 2.50 1.12 19.24
C ILE A 179 2.45 -0.25 18.57
N ASN A 180 2.89 -1.29 19.26
CA ASN A 180 2.85 -2.66 18.73
C ASN A 180 1.41 -3.11 18.51
N PHE A 181 0.49 -2.72 19.39
CA PHE A 181 -0.93 -3.02 19.24
C PHE A 181 -1.55 -2.33 18.02
N ILE A 182 -1.25 -1.04 17.80
CA ILE A 182 -1.70 -0.31 16.60
C ILE A 182 -1.27 -1.07 15.34
N ILE A 183 -0.01 -1.50 15.26
CA ILE A 183 0.51 -2.20 14.08
C ILE A 183 -0.18 -3.55 13.92
N GLU A 184 -0.32 -4.34 14.99
CA GLU A 184 -1.04 -5.62 14.95
C GLU A 184 -2.51 -5.45 14.51
N MET A 185 -3.17 -4.33 14.89
CA MET A 185 -4.55 -4.04 14.52
C MET A 185 -4.77 -3.95 13.00
N PHE A 186 -3.74 -3.59 12.22
CA PHE A 186 -3.81 -3.47 10.76
C PHE A 186 -3.14 -4.63 10.00
N LYS A 187 -2.67 -5.67 10.70
CA LYS A 187 -1.86 -6.75 10.11
C LYS A 187 -2.61 -7.60 9.09
N GLU A 188 -3.91 -7.80 9.26
CA GLU A 188 -4.74 -8.55 8.30
C GLU A 188 -4.90 -7.80 6.97
N GLY A 189 -4.93 -6.46 7.00
CA GLY A 189 -4.98 -5.63 5.80
C GLY A 189 -3.61 -5.36 5.15
N LEU A 190 -2.52 -5.66 5.87
CA LEU A 190 -1.14 -5.37 5.46
C LEU A 190 -0.27 -6.65 5.59
N PRO A 191 -0.44 -7.63 4.69
CA PRO A 191 0.29 -8.90 4.77
C PRO A 191 1.81 -8.66 4.70
N GLY A 192 2.53 -9.10 5.73
CA GLY A 192 3.98 -8.88 5.88
C GLY A 192 4.38 -7.71 6.79
N LEU A 193 3.41 -7.03 7.40
CA LEU A 193 3.67 -5.94 8.35
C LEU A 193 4.58 -6.40 9.50
N ARG A 194 5.69 -5.68 9.69
CA ARG A 194 6.71 -6.02 10.69
C ARG A 194 6.41 -5.31 12.01
N VAL A 195 6.18 -6.10 13.07
CA VAL A 195 6.12 -5.58 14.43
C VAL A 195 7.52 -5.55 15.04
N ARG A 196 7.97 -4.36 15.41
CA ARG A 196 9.24 -4.19 16.13
C ARG A 196 9.01 -4.47 17.61
N LEU A 197 9.93 -5.18 18.25
CA LEU A 197 9.83 -5.45 19.69
C LEU A 197 9.97 -4.17 20.52
N THR A 198 10.72 -3.18 20.03
CA THR A 198 10.94 -1.90 20.69
C THR A 198 10.92 -0.75 19.69
N TYR A 199 10.38 0.39 20.15
CA TYR A 199 10.52 1.69 19.49
C TYR A 199 11.28 2.61 20.43
N ASP A 200 12.45 3.08 20.00
CA ASP A 200 13.11 4.16 20.70
C ASP A 200 12.46 5.52 20.35
N GLU A 201 12.62 6.51 21.22
CA GLU A 201 12.00 7.82 21.04
C GLU A 201 12.45 8.53 19.76
N ASN A 202 13.67 8.28 19.26
CA ASN A 202 14.15 8.93 18.03
C ASN A 202 13.47 8.35 16.80
N SER A 203 13.20 7.03 16.79
CA SER A 203 12.40 6.39 15.75
C SER A 203 10.98 6.97 15.72
N ILE A 204 10.32 7.10 16.86
CA ILE A 204 8.96 7.66 16.95
C ILE A 204 8.91 9.13 16.50
N LYS A 205 9.93 9.93 16.82
CA LYS A 205 10.01 11.34 16.40
C LYS A 205 10.05 11.53 14.88
N LYS A 206 10.45 10.51 14.11
CA LYS A 206 10.48 10.53 12.65
C LYS A 206 9.14 10.20 12.01
N VAL A 207 8.29 9.45 12.72
CA VAL A 207 6.94 9.10 12.23
C VAL A 207 6.10 10.36 12.08
N LYS A 208 5.55 10.57 10.88
CA LYS A 208 4.79 11.77 10.54
C LYS A 208 3.38 11.73 11.13
N HIS A 209 2.66 10.64 10.91
CA HIS A 209 1.27 10.40 11.33
C HIS A 209 0.99 8.88 11.41
N LEU A 210 -0.24 8.47 11.73
CA LEU A 210 -0.59 7.06 11.97
C LEU A 210 -0.41 6.19 10.72
N LEU A 211 -0.88 6.65 9.55
CA LEU A 211 -0.66 5.94 8.29
C LEU A 211 0.84 5.77 7.95
N ASP A 212 1.68 6.76 8.26
CA ASP A 212 3.13 6.69 8.05
C ASP A 212 3.80 5.66 8.98
N LEU A 213 3.28 5.47 10.21
CA LEU A 213 3.71 4.38 11.08
C LEU A 213 3.49 3.02 10.40
N LEU A 214 2.33 2.81 9.78
CA LEU A 214 2.04 1.54 9.09
C LEU A 214 2.95 1.36 7.89
N ARG A 215 3.09 2.39 7.06
CA ARG A 215 3.96 2.37 5.87
C ARG A 215 5.41 2.05 6.21
N THR A 216 5.99 2.72 7.19
CA THR A 216 7.41 2.50 7.60
C THR A 216 7.66 1.13 8.26
N ASN A 217 6.59 0.42 8.61
CA ASN A 217 6.62 -0.94 9.13
C ASN A 217 6.24 -2.01 8.11
N TRP A 218 5.71 -1.62 6.95
CA TRP A 218 5.35 -2.53 5.88
C TRP A 218 6.47 -2.60 4.85
N LEU A 219 7.47 -3.42 5.17
CA LEU A 219 8.73 -3.51 4.42
C LEU A 219 8.90 -4.89 3.78
N PRO A 220 9.60 -5.01 2.64
CA PRO A 220 10.01 -6.30 2.08
C PRO A 220 10.80 -7.13 3.08
N SER A 221 10.89 -8.45 2.91
CA SER A 221 11.74 -9.29 3.77
C SER A 221 13.23 -8.92 3.65
N GLU A 222 14.04 -9.29 4.65
CA GLU A 222 15.50 -9.06 4.60
C GLU A 222 16.14 -9.74 3.39
N ASP A 223 15.61 -10.89 2.99
CA ASP A 223 16.10 -11.60 1.81
C ASP A 223 15.77 -10.84 0.53
N SER A 224 14.54 -10.32 0.38
CA SER A 224 14.16 -9.48 -0.76
C SER A 224 14.94 -8.16 -0.80
N LEU A 225 15.16 -7.52 0.36
CA LEU A 225 16.00 -6.32 0.44
C LEU A 225 17.42 -6.62 -0.06
N ARG A 226 18.04 -7.72 0.39
CA ARG A 226 19.37 -8.11 -0.10
C ARG A 226 19.42 -8.45 -1.58
N GLU A 227 18.34 -9.03 -2.10
CA GLU A 227 18.28 -9.47 -3.49
C GLU A 227 18.12 -8.30 -4.47
N TYR A 228 17.35 -7.28 -4.07
CA TYR A 228 16.87 -6.24 -4.98
C TYR A 228 17.40 -4.84 -4.69
N GLN A 229 17.83 -4.54 -3.46
CA GLN A 229 18.33 -3.22 -3.12
C GLN A 229 19.68 -2.91 -3.80
N ASN A 230 19.81 -1.68 -4.33
CA ASN A 230 20.99 -1.17 -5.06
C ASN A 230 21.26 -1.80 -6.44
N VAL A 231 20.27 -2.46 -7.05
CA VAL A 231 20.40 -2.95 -8.43
C VAL A 231 19.92 -1.86 -9.40
N GLN A 232 20.87 -1.12 -9.96
CA GLN A 232 20.58 -0.12 -10.99
C GLN A 232 20.65 -0.77 -12.37
N GLU A 233 19.49 -1.02 -12.97
CA GLU A 233 19.37 -1.56 -14.32
C GLU A 233 18.33 -0.79 -15.14
N ASP A 234 18.55 -0.67 -16.45
CA ASP A 234 17.54 -0.10 -17.35
C ASP A 234 16.26 -0.93 -17.29
N ILE A 235 15.16 -0.32 -16.86
CA ILE A 235 13.89 -1.02 -16.70
C ILE A 235 13.16 -1.12 -18.03
N LYS A 236 12.83 -2.35 -18.41
CA LYS A 236 11.82 -2.65 -19.41
C LYS A 236 10.63 -3.31 -18.74
N PHE A 237 9.42 -2.80 -18.98
CA PHE A 237 8.21 -3.41 -18.45
C PHE A 237 8.03 -4.85 -18.96
N ILE A 238 7.56 -5.72 -18.08
CA ILE A 238 7.21 -7.11 -18.39
C ILE A 238 5.84 -7.18 -19.07
N ARG A 239 5.52 -8.33 -19.67
CA ARG A 239 4.22 -8.59 -20.32
C ARG A 239 3.16 -9.04 -19.31
N SER A 240 1.89 -9.06 -19.74
CA SER A 240 0.76 -9.55 -18.94
C SER A 240 0.94 -11.01 -18.51
N ALA A 241 0.25 -11.42 -17.45
CA ALA A 241 0.36 -12.77 -16.92
C ALA A 241 -0.02 -13.83 -17.96
N THR A 242 -1.04 -13.55 -18.77
CA THR A 242 -1.47 -14.41 -19.88
C THR A 242 -0.39 -14.56 -20.95
N GLU A 243 0.21 -13.45 -21.40
CA GLU A 243 1.28 -13.47 -22.40
C GLU A 243 2.55 -14.18 -21.87
N LEU A 244 2.94 -13.91 -20.63
CA LEU A 244 4.09 -14.57 -20.00
C LEU A 244 3.85 -16.08 -19.90
N ARG A 245 2.64 -16.50 -19.51
CA ARG A 245 2.24 -17.91 -19.47
C ARG A 245 2.34 -18.58 -20.84
N GLU A 246 1.90 -17.90 -21.90
CA GLU A 246 1.99 -18.40 -23.28
C GLU A 246 3.44 -18.55 -23.75
N ALA A 247 4.33 -17.66 -23.31
CA ALA A 247 5.78 -17.75 -23.52
C ALA A 247 6.48 -18.83 -22.67
N GLY A 248 5.73 -19.60 -21.86
CA GLY A 248 6.24 -20.72 -21.09
C GLY A 248 6.68 -20.39 -19.66
N ILE A 249 6.52 -19.14 -19.21
CA ILE A 249 6.77 -18.75 -17.82
C ILE A 249 5.66 -19.33 -16.93
N LYS A 250 6.06 -19.95 -15.83
CA LYS A 250 5.13 -20.55 -14.87
C LYS A 250 4.80 -19.54 -13.76
N PHE A 251 3.58 -19.62 -13.26
CA PHE A 251 3.14 -18.85 -12.09
C PHE A 251 2.90 -19.81 -10.93
N ARG A 252 3.41 -19.45 -9.76
CA ARG A 252 3.20 -20.19 -8.50
C ARG A 252 3.00 -19.22 -7.34
N MET A 253 2.22 -19.65 -6.36
CA MET A 253 2.15 -18.98 -5.07
C MET A 253 3.55 -19.01 -4.40
N GLY A 254 4.01 -17.85 -3.95
CA GLY A 254 5.25 -17.68 -3.21
C GLY A 254 5.14 -18.20 -1.77
N GLU A 255 6.29 -18.46 -1.15
CA GLU A 255 6.36 -18.87 0.24
C GLU A 255 6.30 -17.62 1.16
N GLY A 256 5.54 -17.70 2.26
CA GLY A 256 5.44 -16.62 3.24
C GLY A 256 4.18 -15.75 3.09
N ARG A 257 4.12 -14.69 3.91
CA ARG A 257 2.98 -13.74 3.96
C ARG A 257 3.36 -12.31 3.55
N ASN A 258 4.62 -12.04 3.20
CA ASN A 258 5.03 -10.68 2.87
C ASN A 258 4.69 -10.36 1.42
N LEU A 259 3.88 -9.32 1.21
CA LEU A 259 3.38 -8.93 -0.11
C LEU A 259 4.49 -8.67 -1.13
N PHE A 260 5.65 -8.16 -0.66
CA PHE A 260 6.73 -7.68 -1.51
C PHE A 260 7.72 -8.78 -1.94
N ASP A 261 7.56 -10.02 -1.45
CA ASP A 261 8.50 -11.12 -1.71
C ASP A 261 8.22 -11.83 -3.04
N ILE A 262 8.24 -11.07 -4.14
CA ILE A 262 8.08 -11.59 -5.51
C ILE A 262 9.44 -12.06 -6.04
N LYS A 263 9.51 -13.30 -6.54
CA LYS A 263 10.76 -13.90 -7.03
C LYS A 263 10.61 -14.53 -8.41
N PHE A 264 11.67 -14.52 -9.20
CA PHE A 264 11.73 -15.22 -10.47
C PHE A 264 12.89 -16.20 -10.52
N GLU A 265 12.59 -17.49 -10.56
CA GLU A 265 13.58 -18.55 -10.52
C GLU A 265 13.25 -19.65 -11.53
N ASN A 266 14.22 -20.03 -12.34
CA ASN A 266 14.12 -21.17 -13.27
C ASN A 266 12.87 -21.11 -14.18
N GLY A 267 12.53 -19.92 -14.69
CA GLY A 267 11.35 -19.72 -15.56
C GLY A 267 10.01 -19.73 -14.80
N THR A 268 10.03 -19.61 -13.48
CA THR A 268 8.84 -19.56 -12.64
C THR A 268 8.80 -18.26 -11.85
N LEU A 269 7.70 -17.53 -11.95
CA LEU A 269 7.38 -16.36 -11.16
C LEU A 269 6.60 -16.80 -9.91
N TYR A 270 7.19 -16.55 -8.74
CA TYR A 270 6.61 -16.80 -7.43
C TYR A 270 6.07 -15.49 -6.88
N ILE A 271 4.76 -15.42 -6.66
CA ILE A 271 4.08 -14.23 -6.16
C ILE A 271 3.36 -14.61 -4.86
N PRO A 272 3.60 -13.90 -3.75
CA PRO A 272 2.87 -14.10 -2.50
C PRO A 272 1.36 -14.00 -2.71
N ALA A 273 0.58 -14.78 -1.95
CA ALA A 273 -0.87 -14.73 -2.03
C ALA A 273 -1.39 -13.36 -1.59
N VAL A 274 -2.33 -12.79 -2.35
CA VAL A 274 -3.00 -11.52 -2.03
C VAL A 274 -4.51 -11.70 -2.04
N ASN A 275 -5.16 -11.18 -1.00
CA ASN A 275 -6.62 -11.14 -0.89
C ASN A 275 -7.08 -9.70 -1.14
N LEU A 276 -7.97 -9.51 -2.10
CA LEU A 276 -8.49 -8.18 -2.46
C LEU A 276 -9.94 -8.03 -2.02
N GLU A 277 -10.20 -7.00 -1.24
CA GLU A 277 -11.54 -6.58 -0.82
C GLU A 277 -11.73 -5.11 -1.17
N ASP A 278 -12.96 -4.59 -1.05
CA ASP A 278 -13.27 -3.18 -1.34
C ASP A 278 -12.34 -2.20 -0.60
N HIS A 279 -11.95 -2.55 0.62
CA HIS A 279 -11.09 -1.70 1.46
C HIS A 279 -9.60 -1.78 1.12
N THR A 280 -9.17 -2.79 0.35
CA THR A 280 -7.78 -2.93 -0.06
C THR A 280 -7.39 -1.77 -0.99
N GLU A 281 -8.27 -1.38 -1.90
CA GLU A 281 -8.03 -0.23 -2.79
C GLU A 281 -7.92 1.07 -2.00
N GLU A 282 -8.82 1.32 -1.05
CA GLU A 282 -8.78 2.51 -0.20
C GLU A 282 -7.44 2.61 0.53
N LEU A 283 -7.01 1.52 1.18
CA LEU A 283 -5.75 1.48 1.92
C LEU A 283 -4.54 1.69 1.00
N TYR A 284 -4.51 1.04 -0.18
CA TYR A 284 -3.41 1.17 -1.12
C TYR A 284 -3.32 2.58 -1.70
N CYS A 285 -4.43 3.18 -2.07
CA CYS A 285 -4.49 4.57 -2.54
C CYS A 285 -3.88 5.55 -1.52
N ASN A 286 -4.16 5.36 -0.23
CA ASN A 286 -3.64 6.22 0.83
C ASN A 286 -2.15 5.98 1.09
N ILE A 287 -1.68 4.73 1.11
CA ILE A 287 -0.25 4.43 1.28
C ILE A 287 0.56 4.90 0.07
N ILE A 288 0.08 4.67 -1.15
CA ILE A 288 0.74 5.16 -2.38
C ILE A 288 0.79 6.69 -2.36
N ALA A 289 -0.29 7.38 -1.97
CA ALA A 289 -0.22 8.83 -1.79
C ALA A 289 0.87 9.22 -0.78
N CYS A 290 0.97 8.54 0.37
CA CYS A 290 2.06 8.77 1.31
C CYS A 290 3.45 8.55 0.70
N GLU A 291 3.65 7.51 -0.11
CA GLU A 291 4.94 7.23 -0.78
C GLU A 291 5.29 8.29 -1.83
N GLN A 292 4.32 8.67 -2.67
CA GLN A 292 4.51 9.58 -3.82
C GLN A 292 4.76 11.03 -3.42
N PHE A 293 4.32 11.45 -2.23
CA PHE A 293 4.51 12.80 -1.70
C PHE A 293 5.46 12.83 -0.49
N ASP A 294 6.23 11.76 -0.30
CA ASP A 294 7.33 11.75 0.67
C ASP A 294 8.61 12.37 0.09
N ASP A 295 9.64 12.46 0.92
CA ASP A 295 10.99 12.81 0.47
C ASP A 295 11.44 11.84 -0.63
N TYR A 296 12.09 12.36 -1.69
CA TYR A 296 12.49 11.59 -2.88
C TYR A 296 13.34 10.34 -2.57
N GLU A 297 14.09 10.35 -1.47
CA GLU A 297 14.93 9.21 -1.04
C GLU A 297 14.14 8.13 -0.29
N SER A 298 12.84 8.35 -0.05
CA SER A 298 12.00 7.42 0.70
C SER A 298 11.61 6.23 -0.17
N PRO A 299 11.63 5.00 0.37
CA PRO A 299 11.24 3.82 -0.39
C PRO A 299 9.76 3.86 -0.80
N THR A 300 9.48 3.38 -2.02
CA THR A 300 8.15 3.32 -2.63
C THR A 300 7.67 1.88 -2.85
N TYR A 301 7.83 1.00 -1.86
CA TYR A 301 7.64 -0.45 -2.02
C TYR A 301 6.23 -0.85 -2.49
N LEU A 302 5.17 -0.16 -2.03
CA LEU A 302 3.82 -0.45 -2.47
C LEU A 302 3.56 0.06 -3.88
N THR A 303 4.05 1.25 -4.21
CA THR A 303 4.04 1.78 -5.59
C THR A 303 4.76 0.81 -6.54
N ASP A 304 5.91 0.29 -6.12
CA ASP A 304 6.70 -0.62 -6.94
C ASP A 304 5.97 -1.97 -7.11
N TYR A 305 5.37 -2.49 -6.03
CA TYR A 305 4.54 -3.69 -6.08
C TYR A 305 3.33 -3.51 -7.00
N THR A 306 2.60 -2.39 -6.88
CA THR A 306 1.45 -2.11 -7.73
C THR A 306 1.85 -1.92 -9.18
N THR A 307 3.07 -1.45 -9.46
CA THR A 307 3.65 -1.43 -10.81
C THR A 307 3.85 -2.84 -11.37
N VAL A 308 4.40 -3.78 -10.56
CA VAL A 308 4.51 -5.21 -10.94
C VAL A 308 3.13 -5.77 -11.27
N MET A 309 2.17 -5.59 -10.36
CA MET A 309 0.82 -6.14 -10.52
C MET A 309 0.07 -5.53 -11.71
N SER A 310 0.21 -4.23 -11.95
CA SER A 310 -0.40 -3.56 -13.11
C SER A 310 0.20 -4.02 -14.45
N CYS A 311 1.48 -4.43 -14.47
CA CYS A 311 2.06 -5.04 -15.67
C CYS A 311 1.52 -6.46 -15.89
N LEU A 312 1.34 -7.23 -14.82
CA LEU A 312 0.84 -8.61 -14.89
C LEU A 312 -0.66 -8.67 -15.19
N ILE A 313 -1.44 -7.66 -14.77
CA ILE A 313 -2.90 -7.65 -14.84
C ILE A 313 -3.36 -6.56 -15.80
N ASP A 314 -3.63 -6.94 -17.04
CA ASP A 314 -4.23 -6.06 -18.04
C ASP A 314 -5.76 -6.24 -18.06
N THR A 315 -6.22 -7.49 -17.97
CA THR A 315 -7.64 -7.87 -18.10
C THR A 315 -8.09 -8.85 -17.03
N GLY A 316 -9.41 -9.09 -16.93
CA GLY A 316 -9.94 -10.16 -16.07
C GLY A 316 -9.36 -11.56 -16.33
N LYS A 317 -8.84 -11.86 -17.53
CA LYS A 317 -8.19 -13.16 -17.81
C LYS A 317 -6.88 -13.35 -17.05
N ASP A 318 -6.16 -12.26 -16.81
CA ASP A 318 -4.92 -12.29 -16.05
C ASP A 318 -5.24 -12.56 -14.57
N VAL A 319 -6.29 -11.92 -14.05
CA VAL A 319 -6.81 -12.18 -12.71
C VAL A 319 -7.27 -13.63 -12.57
N GLU A 320 -8.08 -14.13 -13.50
CA GLU A 320 -8.55 -15.53 -13.53
C GLU A 320 -7.36 -16.51 -13.45
N LEU A 321 -6.30 -16.25 -14.20
CA LEU A 321 -5.07 -17.04 -14.15
C LEU A 321 -4.42 -17.00 -12.75
N LEU A 322 -4.26 -15.83 -12.15
CA LEU A 322 -3.66 -15.69 -10.83
C LEU A 322 -4.51 -16.36 -9.74
N CYS A 323 -5.84 -16.26 -9.84
CA CYS A 323 -6.79 -16.96 -8.97
C CYS A 323 -6.66 -18.48 -9.08
N HIS A 324 -6.62 -19.02 -10.30
CA HIS A 324 -6.39 -20.45 -10.52
C HIS A 324 -5.04 -20.96 -9.99
N LYS A 325 -4.06 -20.07 -9.77
CA LYS A 325 -2.76 -20.41 -9.16
C LYS A 325 -2.72 -20.23 -7.65
N GLY A 326 -3.82 -19.78 -7.04
CA GLY A 326 -3.87 -19.44 -5.62
C GLY A 326 -2.99 -18.23 -5.26
N ILE A 327 -2.59 -17.43 -6.25
CA ILE A 327 -1.81 -16.19 -6.04
C ILE A 327 -2.74 -15.05 -5.63
N MET A 328 -3.98 -15.08 -6.08
CA MET A 328 -4.96 -14.03 -5.82
C MET A 328 -6.29 -14.63 -5.40
N ASP A 329 -6.91 -14.06 -4.38
CA ASP A 329 -8.32 -14.23 -4.07
C ASP A 329 -8.97 -12.85 -4.00
N HIS A 330 -10.25 -12.71 -4.36
CA HIS A 330 -10.89 -11.41 -4.31
C HIS A 330 -12.41 -11.45 -4.10
N TRP A 331 -12.91 -10.43 -3.39
CA TRP A 331 -14.33 -10.19 -3.17
C TRP A 331 -14.85 -8.93 -3.90
N LEU A 332 -14.36 -8.68 -5.11
CA LEU A 332 -14.72 -7.51 -5.93
C LEU A 332 -15.84 -7.79 -6.96
N GLY A 333 -16.48 -8.96 -6.85
CA GLY A 333 -17.60 -9.40 -7.69
C GLY A 333 -17.20 -9.98 -9.05
N THR A 334 -16.21 -9.41 -9.76
CA THR A 334 -15.71 -9.97 -11.03
C THR A 334 -14.19 -9.80 -11.17
N ASP A 335 -13.56 -10.71 -11.89
CA ASP A 335 -12.13 -10.66 -12.22
C ASP A 335 -11.77 -9.36 -12.96
N GLU A 336 -12.69 -8.85 -13.79
CA GLU A 336 -12.55 -7.57 -14.48
C GLU A 336 -12.58 -6.37 -13.52
N ALA A 337 -13.31 -6.46 -12.41
CA ALA A 337 -13.30 -5.43 -11.37
C ALA A 337 -11.94 -5.38 -10.65
N ALA A 338 -11.35 -6.54 -10.35
CA ALA A 338 -10.01 -6.63 -9.79
C ALA A 338 -8.94 -6.09 -10.76
N ALA A 339 -9.05 -6.40 -12.05
CA ALA A 339 -8.17 -5.82 -13.07
C ALA A 339 -8.28 -4.29 -13.13
N LYS A 340 -9.51 -3.76 -13.09
CA LYS A 340 -9.76 -2.31 -13.07
C LYS A 340 -9.22 -1.64 -11.82
N MET A 341 -9.21 -2.31 -10.67
CA MET A 341 -8.60 -1.78 -9.44
C MET A 341 -7.10 -1.53 -9.64
N PHE A 342 -6.32 -2.51 -10.08
CA PHE A 342 -4.88 -2.29 -10.34
C PHE A 342 -4.64 -1.27 -11.45
N ASN A 343 -5.44 -1.28 -12.51
CA ASN A 343 -5.37 -0.27 -13.57
C ASN A 343 -5.69 1.15 -13.08
N ARG A 344 -6.41 1.32 -11.97
CA ARG A 344 -6.60 2.64 -11.32
C ARG A 344 -5.42 2.98 -10.43
N LEU A 345 -4.96 2.04 -9.59
CA LEU A 345 -3.80 2.22 -8.72
C LEU A 345 -2.55 2.60 -9.52
N GLY A 346 -2.38 2.02 -10.72
CA GLY A 346 -1.25 2.28 -11.62
C GLY A 346 -1.23 3.66 -12.31
N ARG A 347 -2.30 4.46 -12.21
CA ARG A 347 -2.43 5.74 -12.96
C ARG A 347 -1.81 6.90 -12.21
N GLU A 348 -1.22 7.83 -12.97
CA GLU A 348 -0.69 9.10 -12.45
C GLU A 348 0.38 8.93 -11.35
N MET A 349 0.98 7.75 -11.22
CA MET A 349 2.11 7.49 -10.32
C MET A 349 3.43 7.89 -10.99
N ALA A 350 4.30 8.56 -10.25
CA ALA A 350 5.67 8.77 -10.65
C ALA A 350 6.48 7.52 -10.29
N LEU A 351 6.95 6.81 -11.33
CA LEU A 351 7.87 5.70 -11.15
C LEU A 351 9.31 6.23 -11.17
N ASP A 352 10.01 6.13 -10.04
CA ASP A 352 11.45 6.33 -10.01
C ASP A 352 12.15 5.12 -10.62
N LYS A 353 12.60 5.25 -11.86
CA LYS A 353 13.27 4.16 -12.57
C LYS A 353 14.66 3.86 -12.03
N ASP A 354 15.31 4.82 -11.37
CA ASP A 354 16.65 4.61 -10.83
C ASP A 354 16.60 3.82 -9.52
N ASN A 355 15.48 3.93 -8.78
CA ASN A 355 15.30 3.29 -7.46
C ASN A 355 14.20 2.21 -7.42
N PHE A 356 13.67 1.78 -8.58
CA PHE A 356 12.62 0.77 -8.64
C PHE A 356 13.06 -0.57 -8.04
N PHE A 357 12.36 -1.00 -6.99
CA PHE A 357 12.70 -2.19 -6.22
C PHE A 357 12.74 -3.47 -7.08
N TYR A 358 11.85 -3.61 -8.08
CA TYR A 358 11.80 -4.84 -8.89
C TYR A 358 12.56 -4.76 -10.22
N ALA A 359 13.54 -3.85 -10.36
CA ALA A 359 14.29 -3.67 -11.61
C ALA A 359 14.96 -4.98 -12.09
N LYS A 360 15.67 -5.66 -11.19
CA LYS A 360 16.29 -6.96 -11.45
C LYS A 360 15.27 -8.02 -11.86
N LEU A 361 14.16 -8.13 -11.11
CA LEU A 361 13.07 -9.08 -11.39
C LEU A 361 12.56 -8.90 -12.82
N PHE A 362 12.30 -7.65 -13.22
CA PHE A 362 11.81 -7.33 -14.57
C PHE A 362 12.80 -7.75 -15.65
N ASN A 363 14.08 -7.50 -15.42
CA ASN A 363 15.12 -7.86 -16.39
C ASN A 363 15.34 -9.37 -16.48
N ASP A 364 15.28 -10.11 -15.38
CA ASP A 364 15.36 -11.56 -15.39
C ASP A 364 14.15 -12.20 -16.11
N VAL A 365 12.94 -11.70 -15.84
CA VAL A 365 11.70 -12.13 -16.54
C VAL A 365 11.80 -11.84 -18.03
N ASN A 366 12.18 -10.61 -18.42
CA ASN A 366 12.31 -10.24 -19.83
C ASN A 366 13.40 -11.04 -20.55
N ARG A 367 14.55 -11.26 -19.90
CA ARG A 367 15.64 -12.08 -20.45
C ARG A 367 15.14 -13.49 -20.75
N HIS A 368 14.35 -14.08 -19.85
CA HIS A 368 13.75 -15.39 -20.06
C HIS A 368 12.70 -15.39 -21.17
N TYR A 369 11.83 -14.37 -21.20
CA TYR A 369 10.77 -14.21 -22.20
C TYR A 369 11.31 -14.11 -23.63
N TYR A 370 12.36 -13.30 -23.84
CA TYR A 370 12.96 -13.07 -25.16
C TYR A 370 14.02 -14.13 -25.56
N THR A 371 14.22 -15.17 -24.74
CA THR A 371 15.18 -16.23 -25.08
C THR A 371 14.66 -17.06 -26.28
N PRO A 372 15.40 -17.20 -27.40
CA PRO A 372 14.91 -17.79 -28.65
C PRO A 372 14.39 -19.23 -28.55
N TRP A 373 14.93 -20.03 -27.63
CA TRP A 373 14.48 -21.40 -27.40
C TRP A 373 13.04 -21.43 -26.86
N ASN A 374 12.69 -20.51 -25.96
CA ASN A 374 11.35 -20.41 -25.38
C ASN A 374 10.36 -19.95 -26.43
N THR A 375 10.70 -18.91 -27.20
CA THR A 375 9.86 -18.44 -28.32
C THR A 375 9.65 -19.53 -29.37
N ARG A 376 10.69 -20.31 -29.71
CA ARG A 376 10.57 -21.46 -30.65
C ARG A 376 9.72 -22.58 -30.09
N MET A 377 9.85 -22.94 -28.81
CA MET A 377 9.04 -23.97 -28.16
C MET A 377 7.57 -23.55 -28.05
N THR A 378 7.29 -22.28 -27.71
CA THR A 378 5.94 -21.71 -27.74
C THR A 378 5.33 -21.77 -29.13
N ASN A 379 6.06 -21.35 -30.18
CA ASN A 379 5.59 -21.46 -31.56
C ASN A 379 5.35 -22.91 -31.99
N LEU A 380 6.20 -23.85 -31.56
CA LEU A 380 5.98 -25.28 -31.79
C LEU A 380 4.70 -25.77 -31.14
N ARG A 381 4.48 -25.42 -29.86
CA ARG A 381 3.27 -25.80 -29.14
C ARG A 381 2.02 -25.21 -29.78
N HIS A 382 2.06 -23.90 -30.08
CA HIS A 382 0.93 -23.15 -30.60
C HIS A 382 0.60 -23.48 -32.06
N ASN A 383 1.58 -23.75 -32.92
CA ASN A 383 1.31 -24.02 -34.33
C ASN A 383 1.13 -25.52 -34.63
N TYR A 384 1.80 -26.39 -33.87
CA TYR A 384 1.85 -27.82 -34.19
C TYR A 384 1.14 -28.71 -33.16
N PHE A 385 1.05 -28.32 -31.89
CA PHE A 385 0.48 -29.17 -30.83
C PHE A 385 -0.81 -28.61 -30.21
N ASN A 386 -1.58 -27.86 -30.98
CA ASN A 386 -2.84 -27.27 -30.53
C ASN A 386 -4.03 -28.23 -30.48
N THR A 387 -3.86 -29.47 -30.93
CA THR A 387 -4.91 -30.48 -30.87
C THR A 387 -4.38 -31.80 -30.32
N PRO A 388 -5.19 -32.58 -29.58
CA PRO A 388 -4.81 -33.91 -29.13
C PRO A 388 -4.36 -34.82 -30.28
N TRP A 389 -4.98 -34.68 -31.46
CA TRP A 389 -4.65 -35.44 -32.65
C TRP A 389 -3.25 -35.15 -33.17
N ALA A 390 -2.81 -33.90 -33.17
CA ALA A 390 -1.47 -33.56 -33.64
C ALA A 390 -0.36 -34.17 -32.78
N LEU A 391 -0.57 -34.26 -31.46
CA LEU A 391 0.31 -34.99 -30.54
C LEU A 391 0.37 -36.49 -30.88
N ILE A 392 -0.79 -37.13 -31.04
CA ILE A 392 -0.88 -38.56 -31.38
C ILE A 392 -0.19 -38.83 -32.73
N SER A 393 -0.45 -38.00 -33.74
CA SER A 393 0.16 -38.12 -35.06
C SER A 393 1.69 -37.97 -35.02
N PHE A 394 2.21 -37.03 -34.22
CA PHE A 394 3.65 -36.85 -34.03
C PHE A 394 4.31 -38.09 -33.42
N PHE A 395 3.74 -38.64 -32.34
CA PHE A 395 4.27 -39.85 -31.71
C PHE A 395 4.15 -41.08 -32.60
N ALA A 396 3.04 -41.24 -33.33
CA ALA A 396 2.89 -42.31 -34.30
C ALA A 396 3.94 -42.22 -35.42
N ALA A 397 4.17 -41.02 -35.96
CA ALA A 397 5.20 -40.81 -36.99
C ALA A 397 6.62 -41.07 -36.47
N THR A 398 6.93 -40.64 -35.25
CA THR A 398 8.23 -40.89 -34.61
C THR A 398 8.44 -42.37 -34.33
N PHE A 399 7.41 -43.07 -33.84
CA PHE A 399 7.45 -44.50 -33.60
C PHE A 399 7.67 -45.29 -34.90
N LEU A 400 6.94 -44.95 -35.96
CA LEU A 400 7.14 -45.56 -37.29
C LEU A 400 8.56 -45.29 -37.82
N LEU A 401 9.09 -44.08 -37.67
CA LEU A 401 10.47 -43.75 -38.04
C LEU A 401 11.49 -44.60 -37.28
N LEU A 402 11.32 -44.78 -35.96
CA LEU A 402 12.19 -45.63 -35.15
C LEU A 402 12.12 -47.08 -35.60
N LEU A 403 10.93 -47.61 -35.91
CA LEU A 403 10.77 -48.95 -36.46
C LEU A 403 11.47 -49.09 -37.81
N THR A 404 11.37 -48.11 -38.71
CA THR A 404 12.06 -48.15 -40.01
C THR A 404 13.58 -48.11 -39.87
N LEU A 405 14.11 -47.32 -38.94
CA LEU A 405 15.54 -47.30 -38.63
C LEU A 405 16.00 -48.66 -38.08
N LEU A 406 15.24 -49.23 -37.16
CA LEU A 406 15.53 -50.53 -36.54
C LEU A 406 15.45 -51.67 -37.57
N GLN A 407 14.46 -51.65 -38.47
CA GLN A 407 14.37 -52.58 -39.59
C GLN A 407 15.58 -52.45 -40.53
N THR A 408 15.99 -51.21 -40.82
CA THR A 408 17.14 -50.93 -41.68
C THR A 408 18.45 -51.43 -41.06
N THR A 409 18.67 -51.23 -39.76
CA THR A 409 19.87 -51.73 -39.07
C THR A 409 19.93 -53.26 -39.05
N PHE A 410 18.81 -53.95 -38.78
CA PHE A 410 18.76 -55.41 -38.86
C PHE A 410 18.95 -55.96 -40.28
N THR A 411 18.57 -55.18 -41.30
CA THR A 411 18.75 -55.55 -42.71
C THR A 411 20.21 -55.37 -43.16
N ILE A 412 20.90 -54.33 -42.68
CA ILE A 412 22.30 -54.02 -43.04
C ILE A 412 23.30 -54.85 -42.22
N PHE A 413 22.98 -55.18 -40.96
CA PHE A 413 23.79 -56.03 -40.09
C PHE A 413 23.04 -57.31 -39.70
N PRO A 414 22.77 -58.22 -40.64
CA PRO A 414 22.22 -59.52 -40.28
C PRO A 414 23.24 -60.25 -39.38
N ARG A 415 22.81 -60.68 -38.20
CA ARG A 415 23.63 -61.51 -37.32
C ARG A 415 24.01 -62.79 -38.07
N SER A 416 25.30 -62.96 -38.35
CA SER A 416 25.92 -64.22 -38.79
C SER A 416 25.84 -65.29 -37.72
#